data_AF-A0A8S4EX02-F1
#
_entry.id   AF-A0A8S4EX02-F1
#
_cell.length_a   1.000
_cell.length_b   1.000
_cell.length_c   1.000
_cell.angle_alpha   90.00
_cell.angle_beta   90.00
_cell.angle_gamma   90.00
#
_symmetry.space_group_name_H-M   'P 1'
#
loop_
_entity.id
_entity.type
_entity.pdbx_description
1 polymer ?
#
loop_
_entity_poly.entity_id
_entity_poly.type
_entity_poly.pdbx_seq_one_letter_code
_entity_poly.pdbx_strand_id
1 'polypeptide(L)'
;MVRVVVAAWGESLLALPKRWLSQGGPEDDFQNAELPKLPLPPLQATLDTYLEFAAVVASQVRVEHTRALVRAFAAPDGVGPKLQAVLEARREEKENWVSGGEGEKESLLLGAWSCR
;
A
#
# COMPACT_ATOMS: atom_id res chain seq x y z
N MET A 1 -53.59 0.66 32.91
CA MET A 1 -52.57 1.58 32.35
C MET A 1 -51.22 0.90 32.45
N VAL A 2 -50.73 0.27 31.38
CA VAL A 2 -49.39 -0.32 31.33
C VAL A 2 -48.48 0.73 30.68
N ARG A 3 -47.53 1.29 31.44
CA ARG A 3 -46.43 2.08 30.86
C ARG A 3 -45.18 1.21 30.91
N VAL A 4 -44.76 0.78 29.73
CA VAL A 4 -43.42 0.27 29.46
C VAL A 4 -42.45 1.43 29.71
N VAL A 5 -41.46 1.23 30.57
CA VAL A 5 -40.34 2.17 30.73
C VAL A 5 -39.32 1.86 29.64
N VAL A 6 -39.44 2.56 28.51
CA VAL A 6 -38.32 2.79 27.59
C VAL A 6 -37.72 4.13 27.99
N ALA A 7 -36.56 4.13 28.67
CA ALA A 7 -35.60 5.25 28.65
C ALA A 7 -34.44 4.95 29.60
N ALA A 8 -33.40 4.27 29.11
CA ALA A 8 -32.09 4.24 29.79
C ALA A 8 -30.95 4.27 28.76
N TRP A 9 -31.13 5.00 27.65
CA TRP A 9 -30.11 5.21 26.62
C TRP A 9 -29.67 6.69 26.51
N GLY A 10 -30.07 7.55 27.46
CA GLY A 10 -29.76 8.98 27.47
C GLY A 10 -28.84 9.47 28.60
N GLU A 11 -28.65 8.68 29.65
CA GLU A 11 -27.74 9.00 30.79
C GLU A 11 -26.36 8.35 30.60
N SER A 12 -26.08 7.86 29.40
CA SER A 12 -24.99 6.92 29.12
C SER A 12 -23.87 7.61 28.33
N LEU A 13 -22.64 7.35 28.75
CA LEU A 13 -21.34 7.67 28.12
C LEU A 13 -20.79 9.11 28.16
N LEU A 14 -21.61 10.16 28.14
CA LEU A 14 -21.07 11.54 28.14
C LEU A 14 -21.00 12.21 29.52
N ALA A 15 -21.58 11.61 30.55
CA ALA A 15 -21.55 12.13 31.93
C ALA A 15 -20.35 11.63 32.76
N LEU A 16 -19.48 10.79 32.17
CA LEU A 16 -18.30 10.28 32.85
C LEU A 16 -17.25 11.40 33.02
N PRO A 17 -16.60 11.51 34.19
CA PRO A 17 -15.55 12.51 34.39
C PRO A 17 -14.43 12.28 33.38
N LYS A 18 -13.92 13.34 32.72
CA LYS A 18 -12.88 13.27 31.67
C LYS A 18 -11.66 12.42 32.00
N ARG A 19 -11.37 12.17 33.29
CA ARG A 19 -10.33 11.25 33.76
C ARG A 19 -10.59 9.77 33.41
N TRP A 20 -11.83 9.40 33.06
CA TRP A 20 -12.23 8.06 32.58
C TRP A 20 -12.20 7.95 31.05
N LEU A 21 -12.19 9.08 30.34
CA LEU A 21 -12.17 9.13 28.87
C LEU A 21 -10.80 9.49 28.30
N SER A 22 -9.85 9.90 29.15
CA SER A 22 -8.47 10.13 28.74
C SER A 22 -7.53 10.06 29.96
N GLN A 23 -7.47 8.89 30.59
CA GLN A 23 -6.17 8.44 31.09
C GLN A 23 -5.59 7.60 29.97
N GLY A 24 -4.53 8.09 29.32
CA GLY A 24 -3.72 7.24 28.45
C GLY A 24 -3.35 6.01 29.25
N GLY A 25 -3.88 4.85 28.84
CA GLY A 25 -3.39 3.56 29.34
C GLY A 25 -1.93 3.37 28.91
N PRO A 26 -1.32 2.21 29.21
CA PRO A 26 -0.04 1.79 28.63
C PRO A 26 -0.14 1.52 27.10
N GLU A 27 -0.98 2.27 26.41
CA GLU A 27 -1.23 2.22 24.97
C GLU A 27 -0.20 3.06 24.20
N ASP A 28 0.65 3.82 24.91
CA ASP A 28 1.76 4.62 24.36
C ASP A 28 2.92 3.73 23.86
N ASP A 29 2.96 2.46 24.26
CA ASP A 29 3.91 1.46 23.77
C ASP A 29 3.71 1.16 22.28
N PHE A 30 2.49 1.34 21.74
CA PHE A 30 2.21 1.15 20.31
C PHE A 30 2.54 2.37 19.45
N GLN A 31 2.65 3.55 20.04
CA GLN A 31 3.02 4.77 19.31
C GLN A 31 4.52 4.81 18.97
N ASN A 32 5.33 4.09 19.74
CA ASN A 32 6.78 3.99 19.55
C ASN A 32 7.23 2.59 19.11
N ALA A 33 6.28 1.71 18.74
CA ALA A 33 6.63 0.39 18.23
C ALA A 33 7.30 0.51 16.86
N GLU A 34 8.51 -0.04 16.71
CA GLU A 34 9.19 -0.12 15.41
C GLU A 34 8.44 -1.12 14.51
N LEU A 35 7.70 -0.61 13.52
CA LEU A 35 7.01 -1.45 12.55
C LEU A 35 7.99 -2.02 11.53
N PRO A 36 7.81 -3.29 11.11
CA PRO A 36 8.66 -3.86 10.07
C PRO A 36 8.47 -3.12 8.74
N LYS A 37 9.57 -2.88 8.04
CA LYS A 37 9.53 -2.28 6.69
C LYS A 37 8.72 -3.14 5.73
N LEU A 38 7.94 -2.49 4.87
CA LEU A 38 7.10 -3.17 3.88
C LEU A 38 7.96 -4.08 2.97
N PRO A 39 7.63 -5.37 2.83
CA PRO A 39 8.38 -6.26 1.96
C PRO A 39 8.13 -5.89 0.49
N LEU A 40 9.18 -5.96 -0.32
CA LEU A 40 9.06 -5.81 -1.76
C LEU A 40 8.97 -7.21 -2.38
N PRO A 41 7.87 -7.56 -3.06
CA PRO A 41 7.74 -8.85 -3.71
C PRO A 41 8.71 -8.98 -4.89
N PRO A 42 9.14 -10.20 -5.26
CA PRO A 42 9.96 -10.40 -6.43
C PRO A 42 9.18 -10.06 -7.69
N LEU A 43 9.90 -9.54 -8.69
CA LEU A 43 9.31 -9.05 -9.94
C LEU A 43 8.44 -10.11 -10.63
N GLN A 44 8.96 -11.34 -10.79
CA GLN A 44 8.25 -12.40 -11.50
C GLN A 44 6.93 -12.78 -10.81
N ALA A 45 6.93 -12.96 -9.49
CA ALA A 45 5.70 -13.27 -8.75
C ALA A 45 4.63 -12.19 -8.94
N THR A 46 5.05 -10.92 -8.97
CA THR A 46 4.13 -9.79 -9.18
C THR A 46 3.54 -9.80 -10.59
N LEU A 47 4.36 -10.12 -11.60
CA LEU A 47 3.92 -10.19 -13.00
C LEU A 47 3.01 -11.40 -13.26
N ASP A 48 3.28 -12.54 -12.62
CA ASP A 48 2.43 -13.73 -12.72
C ASP A 48 1.04 -13.46 -12.14
N THR A 49 0.99 -12.93 -10.91
CA THR A 49 -0.27 -12.52 -10.27
C THR A 49 -1.00 -11.46 -11.11
N TYR A 50 -0.29 -10.50 -11.71
CA TYR A 50 -0.89 -9.52 -12.61
C TYR A 50 -1.57 -10.18 -13.82
N LEU A 51 -0.94 -11.19 -14.43
CA LEU A 51 -1.51 -11.90 -15.57
C LEU A 51 -2.73 -12.76 -15.18
N GLU A 52 -2.76 -13.32 -13.98
CA GLU A 52 -3.92 -14.03 -13.44
C GLU A 52 -5.12 -13.09 -13.32
N PHE A 53 -4.94 -11.91 -12.71
CA PHE A 53 -6.01 -10.91 -12.59
C PHE A 53 -6.43 -10.35 -13.95
N ALA A 54 -5.47 -10.09 -14.84
CA ALA A 54 -5.78 -9.61 -16.19
C ALA A 54 -6.64 -10.61 -16.97
N ALA A 55 -6.44 -11.92 -16.77
CA ALA A 55 -7.23 -12.96 -17.42
C ALA A 55 -8.71 -12.97 -17.01
N VAL A 56 -9.03 -12.47 -15.81
CA VAL A 56 -10.42 -12.39 -15.33
C VAL A 56 -11.18 -11.23 -16.00
N VAL A 57 -10.50 -10.13 -16.32
CA VAL A 57 -11.13 -8.88 -16.77
C VAL A 57 -11.02 -8.67 -18.29
N ALA A 58 -9.95 -9.16 -18.92
CA ALA A 58 -9.67 -8.92 -20.32
C ALA A 58 -10.06 -10.11 -21.22
N SER A 59 -10.24 -9.85 -22.52
CA SER A 59 -10.45 -10.90 -23.52
C SER A 59 -9.16 -11.68 -23.76
N GLN A 60 -9.28 -12.96 -24.16
CA GLN A 60 -8.15 -13.86 -24.39
C GLN A 60 -7.06 -13.25 -25.31
N VAL A 61 -7.45 -12.64 -26.43
CA VAL A 61 -6.53 -11.97 -27.36
C VAL A 61 -5.74 -10.84 -26.69
N ARG A 62 -6.40 -10.06 -25.81
CA ARG A 62 -5.73 -8.99 -25.06
C ARG A 62 -4.78 -9.54 -24.02
N VAL A 63 -5.16 -10.61 -23.32
CA VAL A 63 -4.31 -11.29 -22.33
C VAL A 63 -3.04 -11.83 -23.01
N GLU A 64 -3.16 -12.43 -24.19
CA GLU A 64 -2.01 -12.94 -24.95
C GLU A 64 -1.05 -11.84 -25.39
N HIS A 65 -1.59 -10.71 -25.87
CA HIS A 65 -0.79 -9.53 -26.16
C HIS A 65 -0.08 -9.00 -24.91
N THR A 66 -0.79 -8.88 -23.78
CA THR A 66 -0.21 -8.46 -22.51
C THR A 66 0.88 -9.42 -22.04
N ARG A 67 0.72 -10.74 -22.20
CA ARG A 67 1.76 -11.73 -21.88
C ARG A 67 3.05 -11.50 -22.68
N ALA A 68 2.94 -11.11 -23.95
CA ALA A 68 4.13 -10.78 -24.76
C ALA A 68 4.84 -9.54 -24.22
N LEU A 69 4.10 -8.50 -23.83
CA LEU A 69 4.65 -7.29 -23.21
C LEU A 69 5.30 -7.58 -21.86
N VAL A 70 4.64 -8.39 -21.02
CA VAL A 70 5.18 -8.80 -19.71
C VAL A 70 6.49 -9.57 -19.87
N ARG A 71 6.58 -10.49 -20.86
CA ARG A 71 7.85 -11.18 -21.16
C ARG A 71 8.96 -10.23 -21.59
N ALA A 72 8.66 -9.25 -22.44
CA ALA A 72 9.65 -8.24 -22.85
C ALA A 72 10.06 -7.34 -21.69
N PHE A 73 9.12 -7.01 -20.79
CA PHE A 73 9.41 -6.22 -19.60
C PHE A 73 10.29 -6.96 -18.59
N ALA A 74 10.03 -8.26 -18.41
CA ALA A 74 10.75 -9.14 -17.47
C ALA A 74 12.05 -9.72 -18.01
N ALA A 75 12.37 -9.48 -19.28
CA ALA A 75 13.60 -9.95 -19.90
C ALA A 75 14.84 -9.42 -19.14
N PRO A 76 15.97 -10.14 -19.12
CA PRO A 76 17.17 -9.71 -18.41
C PRO A 76 17.71 -8.34 -18.85
N ASP A 77 17.53 -8.00 -20.13
CA ASP A 77 17.84 -6.72 -20.76
C ASP A 77 16.67 -5.73 -20.74
N GLY A 78 15.50 -6.18 -20.29
CA GLY A 78 14.28 -5.41 -20.14
C GLY A 78 14.37 -4.32 -19.07
N VAL A 79 13.32 -3.50 -19.02
CA VAL A 79 13.23 -2.39 -18.07
C VAL A 79 12.83 -2.87 -16.67
N GLY A 80 12.13 -4.01 -16.56
CA GLY A 80 11.62 -4.55 -15.31
C GLY A 80 12.69 -4.77 -14.24
N PRO A 81 13.77 -5.55 -14.50
CA PRO A 81 14.81 -5.78 -13.51
C PRO A 81 15.51 -4.49 -13.03
N LYS A 82 15.71 -3.53 -13.94
CA LYS A 82 16.29 -2.22 -13.59
C LYS A 82 15.38 -1.44 -12.64
N LEU A 83 14.07 -1.43 -12.91
CA LEU A 83 13.10 -0.76 -12.02
C LEU A 83 12.98 -1.48 -10.67
N GLN A 84 13.03 -2.82 -10.67
CA GLN A 84 13.04 -3.59 -9.43
C GLN A 84 14.24 -3.22 -8.54
N ALA A 85 15.44 -3.11 -9.11
CA ALA A 85 16.63 -2.69 -8.36
C ALA A 85 16.49 -1.26 -7.78
N VAL A 86 15.86 -0.34 -8.52
CA VAL A 86 15.56 1.01 -8.02
C VAL A 86 14.56 0.97 -6.85
N LEU A 87 13.56 0.09 -6.91
CA LEU A 87 12.60 -0.11 -5.81
C LEU A 87 13.26 -0.72 -4.57
N GLU A 88 14.21 -1.64 -4.77
CA GLU A 88 15.00 -2.24 -3.68
C GLU A 88 15.85 -1.18 -2.97
N ALA A 89 16.58 -0.36 -3.73
CA ALA A 89 17.34 0.76 -3.18
C ALA A 89 16.42 1.75 -2.41
N ARG A 90 15.24 2.05 -2.98
CA ARG A 90 14.26 2.92 -2.34
C ARG A 90 13.68 2.33 -1.05
N ARG A 91 13.55 1.00 -0.96
CA ARG A 91 13.12 0.30 0.26
C ARG A 91 14.17 0.36 1.37
N GLU A 92 15.44 0.36 1.01
CA GLU A 92 16.52 0.52 1.98
C GLU A 92 16.53 1.94 2.55
N GLU A 93 16.38 2.94 1.70
CA GLU A 93 16.41 4.36 2.06
C GLU A 93 15.18 4.81 2.87
N LYS A 94 13.98 4.39 2.46
CA LYS A 94 12.71 4.88 3.06
C LYS A 94 12.18 3.94 4.13
N GLU A 95 11.40 4.51 5.06
CA GLU A 95 10.61 3.73 6.02
C GLU A 95 9.49 2.96 5.31
N ASN A 96 8.78 3.66 4.40
CA ASN A 96 7.82 3.09 3.47
C ASN A 96 8.21 3.47 2.04
N TRP A 97 8.47 2.48 1.19
CA TRP A 97 8.91 2.73 -0.19
C TRP A 97 7.77 3.20 -1.11
N VAL A 98 6.52 2.94 -0.75
CA VAL A 98 5.32 3.33 -1.51
C VAL A 98 4.90 4.76 -1.20
N SER A 99 5.16 5.26 0.02
CA SER A 99 4.81 6.64 0.34
C SER A 99 5.54 7.58 -0.63
N GLY A 100 4.74 8.32 -1.38
CA GLY A 100 5.25 9.30 -2.31
C GLY A 100 5.94 10.38 -1.50
N GLY A 101 7.25 10.55 -1.66
CA GLY A 101 7.89 11.80 -1.29
C GLY A 101 7.25 12.88 -2.15
N GLU A 102 6.33 13.65 -1.59
CA GLU A 102 5.71 14.80 -2.26
C GLU A 102 6.73 15.92 -2.54
N GLY A 103 7.99 15.80 -2.07
CA GLY A 103 9.01 16.85 -2.16
C GLY A 103 10.14 16.67 -3.19
N GLU A 104 10.17 15.59 -3.98
CA GLU A 104 11.32 15.34 -4.88
C GLU A 104 10.90 14.79 -6.25
N LYS A 105 9.83 15.37 -6.80
CA LYS A 105 9.27 14.97 -8.09
C LYS A 105 9.70 15.94 -9.18
N GLU A 106 10.95 15.87 -9.63
CA GLU A 106 11.28 16.39 -10.98
C GLU A 106 12.64 15.95 -11.55
N SER A 107 13.69 15.78 -10.74
CA SER A 107 15.03 15.58 -11.33
C SER A 107 15.32 14.16 -11.84
N LEU A 108 14.78 13.10 -11.21
CA LEU A 108 15.13 11.72 -11.60
C LEU A 108 14.17 11.10 -12.63
N LEU A 109 12.92 11.55 -12.69
CA LEU A 109 11.93 10.98 -13.62
C LEU A 109 11.90 11.70 -14.99
N LEU A 110 12.30 12.98 -15.05
CA LEU A 110 12.43 13.69 -16.33
C LEU A 110 13.62 13.17 -17.18
N GLY A 111 14.66 12.59 -16.57
CA GLY A 111 15.78 12.01 -17.32
C GLY A 111 15.48 10.65 -17.95
N ALA A 112 14.68 9.81 -17.29
CA ALA A 112 14.43 8.43 -17.73
C ALA A 112 13.24 8.27 -18.68
N TRP A 113 12.28 9.20 -18.66
CA TRP A 113 11.12 9.19 -19.57
C TRP A 113 11.31 10.09 -20.81
N SER A 114 12.37 10.92 -20.86
CA SER A 114 12.66 11.82 -21.99
C SER A 114 13.38 11.16 -23.17
N CYS A 115 13.62 9.85 -23.16
CA CYS A 115 14.01 9.13 -24.38
C CYS A 115 12.76 8.80 -25.22
N ARG A 116 12.17 9.82 -25.83
CA ARG A 116 11.32 9.70 -27.02
C ARG A 116 11.43 10.96 -27.87
#